data_AF-A0A944BUS4-F1
#
_entry.id   AF-A0A944BUS4-F1
#
_cell.length_a   1.000
_cell.length_b   1.000
_cell.length_c   1.000
_cell.angle_alpha   90.00
_cell.angle_beta   90.00
_cell.angle_gamma   90.00
#
_symmetry.space_group_name_H-M   'P 1'
#
loop_
_entity.id
_entity.type
_entity.pdbx_description
1 polymer ?
#
loop_
_entity_poly.entity_id
_entity_poly.type
_entity_poly.pdbx_seq_one_letter_code
_entity_poly.pdbx_strand_id
1 'polypeptide(L)'
;MIEIGKYNDLRVNRFVDFGLYLIDDEANEVLLPKRYLTGEEQIDDMLHVFVYNDSENRPVATTETPYAVVGDFALMRVNQVNQVG
;
A
#
# COMPACT_ATOMS: atom_id res chain seq x y z
N MET A 1 -4.33 -0.49 13.73
CA MET A 1 -4.70 -1.57 12.82
C MET A 1 -4.62 -1.12 11.36
N ILE A 2 -3.80 -1.80 10.56
CA ILE A 2 -3.71 -1.60 9.10
C ILE A 2 -4.97 -2.14 8.41
N GLU A 3 -5.62 -1.32 7.60
CA GLU A 3 -6.82 -1.69 6.85
C GLU A 3 -6.54 -1.86 5.35
N ILE A 4 -6.80 -3.07 4.83
CA ILE A 4 -6.67 -3.39 3.40
C ILE A 4 -7.82 -2.75 2.60
N GLY A 5 -7.50 -2.19 1.43
CA GLY A 5 -8.44 -1.52 0.55
C GLY A 5 -8.79 -0.10 0.98
N LYS A 6 -8.01 0.47 1.93
CA LYS A 6 -8.16 1.82 2.44
C LYS A 6 -6.82 2.54 2.53
N TYR A 7 -6.89 3.85 2.69
CA TYR A 7 -5.76 4.66 3.08
C TYR A 7 -5.46 4.51 4.57
N ASN A 8 -4.18 4.51 4.89
CA ASN A 8 -3.65 4.38 6.24
C ASN A 8 -2.54 5.42 6.43
N ASP A 9 -2.52 6.08 7.59
CA ASP A 9 -1.40 6.91 8.01
C ASP A 9 -0.46 6.05 8.85
N LEU A 10 0.71 5.72 8.31
CA LEU A 10 1.65 4.78 8.92
C LEU A 10 3.04 5.41 9.08
N ARG A 11 3.76 4.99 10.13
CA ARG A 11 5.08 5.53 10.44
C ARG A 11 6.18 4.73 9.76
N VAL A 12 7.19 5.39 9.22
CA VAL A 12 8.41 4.73 8.70
C VAL A 12 9.19 4.11 9.87
N ASN A 13 9.30 2.78 9.87
CA ASN A 13 10.00 2.03 10.90
C ASN A 13 11.46 1.72 10.52
N ARG A 14 11.70 1.25 9.29
CA ARG A 14 13.06 0.92 8.80
C ARG A 14 13.16 0.91 7.28
N PHE A 15 14.35 1.21 6.78
CA PHE A 15 14.72 1.04 5.37
C PHE A 15 15.28 -0.36 5.10
N VAL A 16 15.02 -0.88 3.90
CA VAL A 16 15.57 -2.12 3.36
C VAL A 16 15.92 -1.93 1.88
N ASP A 17 16.70 -2.84 1.29
CA ASP A 17 17.19 -2.67 -0.10
C ASP A 17 16.07 -2.51 -1.14
N PHE A 18 14.90 -3.08 -0.85
CA PHE A 18 13.74 -3.13 -1.74
C PHE A 18 12.57 -2.22 -1.31
N GLY A 19 12.76 -1.32 -0.33
CA GLY A 19 11.74 -0.38 0.11
C GLY A 19 11.90 0.09 1.55
N LEU A 20 10.78 0.35 2.22
CA LEU A 20 10.75 0.62 3.66
C LEU A 20 9.57 -0.09 4.30
N TYR A 21 9.70 -0.43 5.58
CA TYR A 21 8.59 -0.95 6.37
C TYR A 21 7.90 0.21 7.08
N LEU A 22 6.58 0.25 6.90
CA LEU A 22 5.67 1.12 7.62
C LEU A 22 5.02 0.34 8.76
N ILE A 23 4.78 1.02 9.89
CA ILE A 23 4.23 0.40 11.10
C ILE A 23 3.01 1.19 11.62
N ASP A 24 2.02 0.48 12.15
CA ASP A 24 0.90 1.07 12.89
C ASP A 24 1.17 1.11 14.41
N ASP A 25 0.23 1.66 15.18
CA ASP A 25 0.35 1.75 16.64
C ASP A 25 0.29 0.39 17.37
N GLU A 26 -0.15 -0.66 16.67
CA GLU A 26 -0.25 -2.03 17.18
C GLU A 26 0.98 -2.88 16.81
N ALA A 27 2.02 -2.26 16.24
CA ALA A 27 3.23 -2.89 15.75
C ALA A 27 3.03 -3.86 14.56
N ASN A 28 1.92 -3.73 13.83
CA ASN A 28 1.75 -4.39 12.54
C ASN A 28 2.53 -3.66 11.46
N GLU A 29 3.13 -4.40 10.54
CA GLU A 29 3.99 -3.83 9.50
C GLU A 29 3.50 -4.13 8.08
N VAL A 30 3.77 -3.20 7.17
CA VAL A 30 3.55 -3.36 5.73
C VAL A 30 4.73 -2.77 4.96
N LEU A 31 5.10 -3.42 3.85
CA LEU A 31 6.16 -2.94 2.98
C LEU A 31 5.63 -1.83 2.06
N LEU A 32 6.35 -0.71 1.95
CA LEU A 32 6.27 0.24 0.84
C LEU A 32 7.44 -0.03 -0.12
N PRO A 33 7.20 -0.61 -1.31
CA PRO A 33 8.25 -0.92 -2.28
C PRO A 33 9.05 0.29 -2.74
N LYS A 34 10.34 0.09 -3.01
CA LYS A 34 11.29 1.15 -3.41
C LYS A 34 10.84 2.00 -4.60
N ARG A 35 10.09 1.42 -5.55
CA ARG A 35 9.58 2.13 -6.73
C ARG A 35 8.62 3.28 -6.41
N TYR A 36 8.07 3.30 -5.20
CA TYR A 36 7.14 4.32 -4.72
C TYR A 36 7.80 5.37 -3.82
N LEU A 37 9.11 5.26 -3.60
CA LEU A 37 9.88 6.19 -2.79
C LEU A 37 10.39 7.35 -3.65
N THR A 38 10.39 8.53 -3.05
CA THR A 38 10.99 9.75 -3.61
C THR A 38 12.47 9.85 -3.25
N GLY A 39 12.90 9.17 -2.17
CA GLY A 39 14.24 9.23 -1.63
C GLY A 39 14.41 10.31 -0.55
N GLU A 40 13.34 11.03 -0.22
CA GLU A 40 13.31 12.06 0.83
C GLU A 40 12.77 11.56 2.16
N GLU A 41 12.22 10.33 2.19
CA GLU A 41 11.62 9.73 3.38
C GLU A 41 12.68 9.50 4.48
N GLN A 42 12.27 9.71 5.73
CA GLN A 42 13.09 9.52 6.92
C GLN A 42 12.43 8.55 7.89
N ILE A 43 13.23 7.97 8.79
CA ILE A 43 12.70 7.21 9.92
C ILE A 43 11.78 8.13 10.73
N ASP A 44 10.68 7.57 11.23
CA ASP A 44 9.62 8.26 11.98
C ASP A 44 8.71 9.19 11.18
N ASP A 45 8.91 9.34 9.86
CA ASP A 45 7.96 10.06 9.02
C ASP A 45 6.60 9.34 8.99
N MET A 46 5.53 10.13 8.99
CA MET A 46 4.16 9.64 8.78
C MET A 46 3.82 9.72 7.30
N LEU A 47 3.52 8.58 6.69
CA LEU A 47 3.13 8.50 5.28
C LEU A 47 1.66 8.09 5.15
N HIS A 48 0.95 8.83 4.30
CA HIS A 48 -0.41 8.50 3.88
C HIS A 48 -0.34 7.55 2.68
N VAL A 49 -0.68 6.27 2.89
CA VAL A 49 -0.52 5.22 1.88
C VAL A 49 -1.78 4.39 1.71
N PHE A 50 -2.00 3.89 0.50
CA PHE A 50 -3.04 2.89 0.24
C PHE A 50 -2.48 1.48 0.45
N VAL A 51 -3.19 0.64 1.20
CA VAL A 51 -2.78 -0.75 1.45
C VAL A 51 -3.64 -1.73 0.67
N TYR A 52 -3.03 -2.65 -0.06
CA TYR A 52 -3.70 -3.66 -0.88
C TYR A 52 -2.94 -4.99 -0.87
N ASN A 53 -3.50 -6.03 -1.48
CA ASN A 53 -2.82 -7.31 -1.63
C ASN A 53 -2.08 -7.38 -2.97
N ASP A 54 -0.81 -7.76 -2.94
CA ASP A 54 -0.03 -8.04 -4.14
C ASP A 54 -0.48 -9.35 -4.83
N SER A 55 0.19 -9.72 -5.93
CA SER A 55 -0.11 -10.95 -6.68
C SER A 55 0.12 -12.24 -5.89
N GLU A 56 0.85 -12.19 -4.78
CA GLU A 56 1.09 -13.32 -3.87
C GLU A 56 0.16 -13.27 -2.64
N ASN A 57 -0.88 -12.42 -2.68
CA ASN A 57 -1.85 -12.22 -1.61
C ASN A 57 -1.22 -11.70 -0.30
N ARG A 58 -0.15 -10.91 -0.41
CA ARG A 58 0.51 -10.26 0.74
C ARG A 58 0.10 -8.78 0.83
N PRO A 59 -0.19 -8.26 2.02
CA PRO A 59 -0.39 -6.83 2.23
C PRO A 59 0.85 -6.03 1.82
N VAL A 60 0.64 -5.00 1.01
CA VAL A 60 1.66 -4.06 0.55
C VAL A 60 1.07 -2.64 0.48
N ALA A 61 1.90 -1.64 0.73
CA ALA A 61 1.54 -0.23 0.65
C ALA A 61 1.96 0.38 -0.69
N THR A 62 1.25 1.40 -1.15
CA THR A 62 1.61 2.25 -2.29
C THR A 62 1.27 3.71 -2.01
N THR A 63 2.06 4.63 -2.57
CA THR A 63 1.76 6.08 -2.63
C THR A 63 0.95 6.45 -3.88
N GLU A 64 0.71 5.48 -4.78
CA GLU A 64 -0.18 5.68 -5.91
C GLU A 64 -1.63 5.85 -5.46
N THR A 65 -2.36 6.68 -6.19
CA THR A 65 -3.79 6.89 -5.96
C THR A 65 -4.58 5.85 -6.75
N PRO A 66 -5.28 4.89 -6.11
CA PRO A 66 -6.17 3.97 -6.81
C PRO A 66 -7.35 4.72 -7.44
N TYR A 67 -7.90 4.16 -8.52
CA TYR A 67 -9.10 4.71 -9.18
C TYR A 67 -10.39 4.56 -8.36
N ALA A 68 -10.40 3.64 -7.39
CA ALA A 68 -11.50 3.41 -6.45
C ALA A 68 -10.96 2.76 -5.19
N VAL A 69 -11.58 3.06 -4.05
CA VAL A 69 -11.33 2.37 -2.77
C VAL A 69 -12.56 1.59 -2.31
N VAL A 70 -12.43 0.83 -1.21
CA VAL A 70 -13.55 0.06 -0.65
C VAL A 70 -14.72 1.00 -0.34
N GLY A 71 -15.86 0.74 -0.99
CA GLY A 71 -17.09 1.54 -0.87
C GLY A 71 -17.40 2.39 -2.10
N ASP A 72 -16.43 2.58 -3.00
CA ASP A 72 -16.62 3.37 -4.22
C ASP A 72 -17.14 2.54 -5.39
N PHE A 73 -17.67 3.24 -6.40
CA PHE A 73 -17.92 2.72 -7.73
C PHE A 73 -17.08 3.51 -8.75
N ALA A 74 -16.40 2.80 -9.65
CA ALA A 74 -15.62 3.42 -10.73
C ALA A 74 -15.73 2.63 -12.04
N LEU A 75 -15.55 3.34 -13.15
CA LEU A 75 -15.43 2.74 -14.48
C LEU A 75 -13.97 2.32 -14.73
N MET A 76 -13.75 1.06 -15.10
CA MET A 76 -12.42 0.52 -15.40
C MET A 76 -12.40 -0.21 -16.74
N ARG A 77 -11.23 -0.29 -17.37
CA ARG A 77 -11.02 -1.06 -18.60
C ARG A 77 -10.86 -2.54 -18.27
N VAL A 78 -11.63 -3.40 -18.94
CA VAL A 78 -11.46 -4.87 -18.86
C VAL A 78 -10.11 -5.25 -19.45
N ASN A 79 -9.29 -5.96 -18.68
CA ASN A 79 -7.96 -6.43 -19.11
C ASN A 79 -8.00 -7.86 -19.67
N GLN A 80 -8.87 -8.72 -19.14
CA GLN A 80 -9.02 -10.11 -19.54
C GLN A 80 -10.44 -10.59 -19.23
N VAL A 81 -10.93 -11.57 -19.99
CA VAL A 81 -12.16 -12.33 -19.69
C VAL A 81 -11.76 -13.79 -19.54
N ASN A 82 -12.13 -14.43 -18.43
CA ASN A 82 -11.84 -15.85 -18.16
C ASN A 82 -13.03 -16.54 -17.46
N GLN A 83 -12.87 -17.78 -16.99
CA GLN A 83 -13.97 -18.54 -16.36
C GLN A 83 -14.35 -18.07 -14.95
N VAL A 84 -13.52 -17.27 -14.29
CA VAL A 84 -13.77 -16.69 -12.96
C VAL A 84 -14.44 -15.32 -13.07
N GLY A 85 -14.19 -14.59 -14.18
CA GLY A 85 -14.65 -13.22 -14.42
C GLY A 85 -13.63 -12.45 -15.23
#